data_AF-A0A3B9H0K9-F1
#
_entry.id   AF-A0A3B9H0K9-F1
#
_cell.length_a   1.000
_cell.length_b   1.000
_cell.length_c   1.000
_cell.angle_alpha   90.00
_cell.angle_beta   90.00
_cell.angle_gamma   90.00
#
_symmetry.space_group_name_H-M   'P 1'
#
loop_
_entity.id
_entity.type
_entity.pdbx_description
1 polymer ?
#
loop_
_entity_poly.entity_id
_entity_poly.type
_entity_poly.pdbx_seq_one_letter_code
_entity_poly.pdbx_strand_id
1 'polypeptide(L)' 'MTKPHPKSDVAVTGTEGIPADGSDASVRQCAVTRERLGKEALVRFALSPDGVVTRDVAEKLPGRGGWIKAD' A
#
# COMPACT_ATOMS: atom_id res chain seq x y z
N MET A 1 -21.61 -9.44 10.06
CA MET A 1 -21.56 -9.83 8.63
C MET A 1 -20.27 -9.30 8.02
N THR A 2 -19.14 -9.94 8.33
CA THR A 2 -17.84 -9.57 7.76
C THR A 2 -17.62 -10.53 6.59
N LYS A 3 -17.82 -10.06 5.36
CA LYS A 3 -17.52 -10.87 4.17
C LYS A 3 -16.03 -11.25 4.22
N PRO A 4 -15.67 -12.54 4.13
CA PRO A 4 -14.28 -12.92 4.03
C PRO A 4 -13.74 -12.31 2.74
N HIS A 5 -12.66 -11.54 2.85
CA HIS A 5 -12.00 -11.00 1.68
C HIS A 5 -11.44 -12.18 0.87
N PRO A 6 -11.76 -12.27 -0.44
CA PRO A 6 -11.13 -13.28 -1.29
C PRO A 6 -9.62 -13.05 -1.25
N LYS A 7 -8.89 -14.08 -0.79
CA LYS A 7 -7.42 -14.11 -0.82
C LYS A 7 -7.00 -13.86 -2.27
N SER A 8 -6.37 -12.73 -2.52
CA SER A 8 -5.93 -12.38 -3.88
C SER A 8 -4.86 -13.36 -4.31
N ASP A 9 -5.13 -14.14 -5.37
CA ASP A 9 -4.15 -14.98 -6.04
C ASP A 9 -2.96 -14.13 -6.47
N VAL A 10 -1.80 -14.55 -5.97
CA VAL A 10 -0.51 -13.87 -6.05
C VAL A 10 0.05 -14.02 -7.46
N ALA A 11 -0.16 -13.00 -8.29
CA ALA A 11 0.75 -12.68 -9.38
C ALA A 11 1.74 -11.61 -8.87
N VAL A 12 2.71 -12.05 -8.05
CA VAL A 12 3.81 -11.23 -7.54
C VAL A 12 4.94 -11.31 -8.56
N THR A 13 5.08 -10.27 -9.36
CA THR A 13 6.29 -10.05 -10.16
C THR A 13 7.42 -9.70 -9.18
N GLY A 14 8.44 -10.55 -9.16
CA GLY A 14 9.39 -10.67 -8.04
C GLY A 14 10.15 -9.39 -7.64
N THR A 15 10.21 -9.17 -6.34
CA THR A 15 11.45 -9.16 -5.55
C THR A 15 11.04 -9.57 -4.12
N GLU A 16 11.89 -10.33 -3.45
CA GLU A 16 11.55 -11.24 -2.35
C GLU A 16 10.87 -10.57 -1.13
N GLY A 17 9.78 -11.18 -0.64
CA GLY A 17 9.11 -10.81 0.61
C GLY A 17 7.85 -11.65 0.88
N ILE A 18 7.98 -12.72 1.69
CA ILE A 18 6.89 -13.56 2.25
C ILE A 18 7.33 -13.97 3.67
N PRO A 19 6.47 -14.17 4.71
CA PRO A 19 5.05 -13.85 4.87
C PRO A 19 4.77 -12.85 6.01
N ALA A 20 3.73 -12.01 5.87
CA ALA A 20 3.19 -11.27 7.02
C ALA A 20 2.25 -12.19 7.80
N ASP A 21 2.77 -12.81 8.86
CA ASP A 21 1.96 -13.43 9.90
C ASP A 21 1.17 -12.34 10.64
N GLY A 22 -0.16 -12.40 10.53
CA GLY A 22 -1.08 -11.85 11.53
C GLY A 22 -1.52 -10.39 11.40
N SER A 23 -0.90 -9.52 10.61
CA SER A 23 -1.41 -8.14 10.43
C SER A 23 -1.23 -7.62 9.00
N ASP A 24 -2.31 -7.69 8.21
CA ASP A 24 -2.46 -7.04 6.89
C ASP A 24 -1.24 -7.12 5.97
N ALA A 25 -0.96 -8.32 5.44
CA ALA A 25 -0.12 -8.55 4.26
C ALA A 25 -0.78 -7.97 2.98
N SER A 26 -1.29 -6.75 3.04
CA SER A 26 -2.10 -6.18 1.97
C SER A 26 -1.17 -5.61 0.91
N VAL A 27 -1.12 -6.26 -0.25
CA VAL A 27 -0.39 -5.77 -1.41
C VAL A 27 -1.04 -4.47 -1.91
N ARG A 28 -0.21 -3.54 -2.36
CA ARG A 28 -0.60 -2.26 -2.95
C ARG A 28 0.13 -2.06 -4.26
N GLN A 29 -0.41 -1.20 -5.12
CA GLN A 29 0.21 -0.86 -6.39
C GLN A 29 0.89 0.50 -6.29
N CYS A 30 2.16 0.57 -6.67
CA CYS A 30 2.86 1.84 -6.83
C CYS A 30 2.17 2.67 -7.92
N ALA A 31 1.82 3.93 -7.62
CA ALA A 31 1.15 4.81 -8.57
C ALA A 31 2.05 5.15 -9.78
N VAL A 32 3.37 5.17 -9.57
CA VAL A 32 4.37 5.54 -10.57
C VAL A 32 4.77 4.33 -11.42
N THR A 33 5.35 3.29 -10.82
CA THR A 33 5.90 2.13 -11.55
C THR A 33 4.85 1.08 -11.89
N ARG A 34 3.67 1.16 -11.27
CA ARG A 34 2.60 0.16 -11.39
C ARG A 34 2.94 -1.24 -10.85
N GLU A 35 4.09 -1.40 -10.20
CA GLU A 35 4.47 -2.62 -9.48
C GLU A 35 3.54 -2.89 -8.30
N ARG A 36 3.23 -4.17 -8.04
CA ARG A 36 2.46 -4.61 -6.87
C ARG A 36 3.42 -5.11 -5.80
N LEU A 37 3.48 -4.40 -4.68
CA LEU A 37 4.42 -4.63 -3.59
C LEU A 37 3.69 -4.69 -2.25
N GLY A 38 4.30 -5.32 -1.25
CA GLY A 38 3.83 -5.18 0.13
C GLY A 38 3.95 -3.73 0.61
N LYS A 39 3.13 -3.35 1.58
CA LYS A 39 3.06 -1.97 2.07
C LYS A 39 4.39 -1.48 2.66
N GLU A 40 5.20 -2.41 3.18
CA GLU A 40 6.53 -2.16 3.74
C GLU A 40 7.54 -1.63 2.72
N ALA A 41 7.34 -1.91 1.43
CA ALA A 41 8.17 -1.38 0.34
C ALA A 41 7.64 -0.07 -0.26
N LEU A 42 6.54 0.46 0.29
CA LEU A 42 5.82 1.61 -0.23
C LEU A 42 5.62 2.68 0.86
N VAL A 43 5.59 3.95 0.46
CA VAL A 43 5.19 5.06 1.32
C VAL A 43 3.85 5.61 0.84
N ARG A 44 2.91 5.80 1.78
CA ARG A 44 1.64 6.48 1.49
C ARG A 44 1.86 7.99 1.51
N PHE A 45 1.28 8.67 0.52
CA PHE A 45 1.16 10.13 0.49
C PHE A 45 -0.32 10.50 0.44
N ALA A 46 -0.75 11.43 1.29
CA ALA A 46 -2.12 11.94 1.34
C ALA A 46 -2.17 13.39 0.85
N LEU A 47 -3.25 13.76 0.16
CA LEU A 47 -3.50 15.15 -0.24
C LEU A 47 -4.28 15.87 0.88
N SER A 48 -3.73 16.94 1.43
CA SER A 48 -4.42 17.79 2.41
C SER A 48 -5.52 18.63 1.74
N PRO A 49 -6.49 19.16 2.50
CA PRO A 49 -7.48 20.10 1.98
C PRO A 49 -6.88 21.35 1.32
N ASP A 50 -5.70 21.78 1.77
CA ASP A 50 -4.97 22.92 1.22
C ASP A 50 -4.20 22.59 -0.07
N GLY A 51 -4.34 21.36 -0.60
CA GLY A 51 -3.68 20.91 -1.81
C GLY A 51 -2.22 20.49 -1.61
N VAL A 52 -1.78 20.27 -0.37
CA VAL A 52 -0.39 19.88 -0.05
C VAL A 52 -0.27 18.37 0.06
N VAL A 53 0.71 17.81 -0.66
CA VAL A 53 1.02 16.38 -0.59
C VAL A 53 1.86 16.08 0.65
N THR A 54 1.33 15.24 1.54
CA THR A 54 1.91 14.93 2.85
C THR A 54 2.31 13.46 2.94
N ARG A 55 3.51 13.17 3.48
CA ARG A 55 3.95 11.80 3.79
C ARG A 55 3.13 11.25 4.95
N ASP A 56 2.42 10.14 4.75
CA ASP A 56 1.61 9.48 5.76
C ASP A 56 2.23 8.14 6.16
N VAL A 57 3.31 8.20 6.94
CA VAL A 57 4.07 7.01 7.39
C VAL A 57 3.22 6.13 8.33
N ALA A 58 2.26 6.73 9.05
CA ALA A 58 1.39 6.00 9.96
C ALA A 58 0.11 5.46 9.30
N GLU A 59 -0.11 5.78 8.01
CA GLU A 59 -1.29 5.38 7.21
C GLU A 59 -2.64 5.83 7.81
N LYS A 60 -2.64 6.91 8.60
CA LYS A 60 -3.82 7.36 9.38
C LYS A 60 -4.42 8.66 8.88
N LEU A 61 -3.77 9.36 7.94
CA LEU A 61 -4.30 10.63 7.47
C LEU A 61 -5.59 10.42 6.66
N PRO A 62 -6.61 11.27 6.84
CA PRO A 62 -7.86 11.17 6.10
C PRO A 62 -7.66 11.56 4.63
N GLY A 63 -8.66 11.22 3.80
CA GLY A 63 -8.69 11.62 2.40
C GLY A 63 -8.02 10.65 1.43
N ARG A 64 -7.87 11.10 0.18
CA ARG A 64 -7.28 10.30 -0.89
C ARG A 64 -5.77 10.23 -0.72
N GLY A 65 -5.25 9.00 -0.67
CA GLY A 65 -3.82 8.74 -0.64
C GLY A 65 -3.35 7.88 -1.80
N GLY A 66 -2.09 8.04 -2.19
CA GLY A 66 -1.39 7.23 -3.19
C GLY A 66 -0.18 6.51 -2.56
N TRP A 67 0.18 5.36 -3.12
CA TRP A 67 1.31 4.56 -2.69
C TRP A 67 2.46 4.70 -3.69
N ILE A 68 3.67 4.95 -3.19
CA ILE A 68 4.88 5.13 -4.03
C ILE A 68 5.99 4.23 -3.48
N LYS A 69 6.71 3.54 -4.38
CA LYS A 69 7.89 2.74 -4.04
C LYS A 69 8.97 3.60 -3.40
N ALA A 70 9.54 3.12 -2.30
CA ALA A 70 10.66 3.76 -1.61
C ALA A 70 11.99 3.24 -2.15
N ASP A 71 12.27 3.57 -3.42
CA ASP A 71 13.54 3.32 -4.11
C ASP A 71 14.33 4.64 -4.20
#